data_AF-A0A9Q1LLU9-F1
#
_entry.id   AF-A0A9Q1LLU9-F1
#
_cell.length_a   1.000
_cell.length_b   1.000
_cell.length_c   1.000
_cell.angle_alpha   90.00
_cell.angle_beta   90.00
_cell.angle_gamma   90.00
#
_symmetry.space_group_name_H-M   'P 1'
#
loop_
_entity.id
_entity.type
_entity.pdbx_description
1 polymer ?
#
loop_
_entity_poly.entity_id
_entity_poly.type
_entity_poly.pdbx_seq_one_letter_code
_entity_poly.pdbx_strand_id
1 'polypeptide(L)'
;MSLLKHYVPLPNNLKLVPNLFTISMIKSFLIVICLVSSISLISFTPHFSNSNAVTNKLGNIKVTSKESIVVEEETNTSHILFGIGGSAKTWKNRSRYFGLWWRPNVTRGFVWLDEKPHENEPWTETSPYYRVSQDTSKFEYTCWFGDRSAVRIARIVKESFELGLTNVRWFVMGDDDTVFFTENLVAVLGKYDHNQMYYIGGNSENVEVNAGGSYNMAYGGGGIAISYPLAAELVKILDSCINRYHYLFASDQRIASCVAEIGVPLTKELGFHQMDMQGSPRGLLAAHPVAPLVSLHHLDVYIVHPLIPSMTQFDSIKKLIEPYKKDPSRTMQHTLCYDLNRNWSLSVSWGNSVQLYPWIMNANELGLPMQTFKSIIGSEEPFTFNTRPNYVEPCKRPIEYFLDQVVGLQNGETLTSYSTIIDNDSNKQCEKENYKGALAIHMVNVTAPILSPLVWRQAPRRQCCEVINGVGSELHIRIRSCNQWESVTAPFYDKYGDFAYFQRLI
;
A
#
# COMPACT_ATOMS: atom_id res chain seq x y z
N MET A 1 -28.25 -2.71 23.71
CA MET A 1 -28.45 -2.95 25.16
C MET A 1 -27.10 -2.73 25.83
N SER A 2 -27.07 -1.80 26.78
CA SER A 2 -25.86 -1.21 27.39
C SER A 2 -24.94 -2.22 28.07
N LEU A 3 -23.63 -2.14 27.82
CA LEU A 3 -22.61 -2.73 28.68
C LEU A 3 -21.52 -1.67 28.94
N LEU A 4 -21.69 -0.96 30.06
CA LEU A 4 -20.62 -0.24 30.75
C LEU A 4 -19.50 -1.22 31.10
N LYS A 5 -18.27 -0.92 30.71
CA LYS A 5 -17.06 -1.46 31.37
C LYS A 5 -16.49 -0.39 32.28
N HIS A 6 -16.39 -0.71 33.56
CA HIS A 6 -15.71 0.08 34.58
C HIS A 6 -14.22 0.24 34.25
N TYR A 7 -13.79 1.49 34.10
CA TYR A 7 -12.39 1.87 34.13
C TYR A 7 -11.93 1.98 35.59
N VAL A 8 -10.89 1.22 35.96
CA VAL A 8 -10.15 1.40 37.22
C VAL A 8 -9.04 2.43 36.96
N PRO A 9 -8.95 3.53 37.73
CA PRO A 9 -7.87 4.50 37.54
C PRO A 9 -6.57 3.96 38.13
N LEU A 10 -5.49 4.01 37.35
CA LEU A 10 -4.11 3.85 37.83
C LEU A 10 -3.73 5.07 38.70
N PRO A 11 -3.15 4.87 39.90
CA PRO A 11 -2.67 5.97 40.70
C PRO A 11 -1.34 6.49 40.16
N ASN A 12 -1.33 7.75 39.73
CA ASN A 12 -0.11 8.52 39.47
C ASN A 12 0.49 9.04 40.79
N ASN A 13 1.81 9.23 40.75
CA ASN A 13 2.69 9.97 41.67
C ASN A 13 3.36 9.19 42.81
N LEU A 14 4.42 8.46 42.45
CA LEU A 14 5.60 8.32 43.30
C LEU A 14 6.81 8.85 42.52
N LYS A 15 7.21 10.09 42.81
CA LYS A 15 8.52 10.62 42.40
C LYS A 15 9.58 9.85 43.19
N LEU A 16 10.20 8.86 42.57
CA LEU A 16 11.46 8.30 43.08
C LEU A 16 12.57 9.33 42.85
N VAL A 17 12.97 10.02 43.91
CA VAL A 17 14.23 10.76 43.94
C VAL A 17 15.34 9.75 44.31
N PRO A 18 16.31 9.46 43.42
CA PRO A 18 17.39 8.54 43.76
C PRO A 18 18.28 9.17 44.85
N ASN A 19 18.46 8.44 45.94
CA ASN A 19 19.33 8.85 47.04
C ASN A 19 20.78 9.00 46.53
N LEU A 20 21.56 10.00 46.97
CA LEU A 20 22.91 10.27 46.44
C LEU A 20 23.84 9.03 46.43
N PHE A 21 23.59 8.08 47.35
CA PHE A 21 24.27 6.79 47.43
C PHE A 21 24.01 5.87 46.22
N THR A 22 22.81 5.84 45.64
CA THR A 22 22.51 4.98 44.49
C THR A 22 23.15 5.49 43.22
N ILE A 23 23.25 6.82 43.05
CA ILE A 23 23.96 7.44 41.92
C ILE A 23 25.46 7.15 42.00
N SER A 24 26.06 7.17 43.20
CA SER A 24 27.47 6.82 43.41
C SER A 24 27.76 5.36 43.06
N MET A 25 26.90 4.43 43.47
CA MET A 25 27.04 3.00 43.18
C MET A 25 26.92 2.70 41.68
N ILE A 26 25.99 3.35 40.97
CA ILE A 26 25.83 3.17 39.51
C ILE A 26 27.04 3.71 38.75
N LYS A 27 27.61 4.86 39.16
CA LYS A 27 28.82 5.40 38.54
C LYS A 27 30.02 4.47 38.72
N SER A 28 30.22 3.94 39.93
CA SER A 28 31.30 2.99 40.21
C SER A 28 31.14 1.69 39.40
N PHE A 29 29.91 1.18 39.28
CA PHE A 29 29.61 -0.01 38.48
C PHE A 29 29.89 0.19 36.98
N LEU A 30 29.51 1.33 36.42
CA LEU A 30 29.78 1.66 35.01
C LEU A 30 31.29 1.82 34.74
N ILE A 31 32.05 2.40 35.66
CA ILE A 31 33.51 2.51 35.54
C ILE A 31 34.17 1.13 35.50
N VAL A 32 33.71 0.19 36.34
CA VAL A 32 34.22 -1.19 36.35
C VAL A 32 33.92 -1.90 35.02
N ILE A 33 32.71 -1.75 34.46
CA ILE A 33 32.36 -2.33 33.15
C ILE A 33 33.24 -1.75 32.04
N CYS A 34 33.47 -0.44 32.04
CA CYS A 34 34.36 0.20 31.06
C CYS A 34 35.81 -0.30 31.18
N LEU A 35 36.32 -0.49 32.40
CA LEU A 35 37.67 -1.03 32.61
C LEU A 35 37.78 -2.48 32.14
N VAL A 36 36.80 -3.34 32.44
CA VAL A 36 36.80 -4.75 32.01
C VAL A 36 36.70 -4.86 30.49
N SER A 37 35.85 -4.06 29.84
CA SER A 37 35.73 -4.04 28.37
C SER A 37 36.99 -3.50 27.69
N SER A 38 37.64 -2.49 28.28
CA SER A 38 38.92 -1.93 27.79
C SER A 38 40.04 -2.97 27.85
N ILE A 39 40.17 -3.67 28.98
CA ILE A 39 41.18 -4.73 29.15
C ILE A 39 40.90 -5.89 28.18
N SER A 40 39.63 -6.27 28.01
CA SER A 40 39.23 -7.32 27.06
C SER A 40 39.64 -6.96 25.62
N LEU A 41 39.35 -5.74 25.17
CA LEU A 41 39.73 -5.26 23.82
C LEU A 41 41.25 -5.23 23.61
N ILE A 42 42.03 -4.87 24.63
CA ILE A 42 43.50 -4.88 24.56
C ILE A 42 44.03 -6.33 24.54
N SER A 43 43.41 -7.27 25.24
CA SER A 43 43.80 -8.69 25.18
C SER A 43 43.45 -9.40 23.86
N PHE A 44 42.57 -8.83 23.03
CA PHE A 44 42.23 -9.34 21.69
C PHE A 44 43.12 -8.76 20.55
N THR A 45 44.06 -7.85 20.85
CA THR A 45 44.82 -7.12 19.81
C THR A 45 46.25 -7.60 19.49
N PRO A 46 46.66 -8.84 19.79
CA PRO A 46 47.78 -9.41 19.04
C PRO A 46 47.51 -10.85 18.58
N HIS A 47 46.61 -11.04 17.61
CA HIS A 47 46.59 -12.26 16.77
C HIS A 47 46.09 -12.05 15.32
N PHE A 48 46.21 -10.81 14.80
CA PHE A 48 46.09 -10.53 13.37
C PHE A 48 47.41 -9.98 12.82
N SER A 49 48.44 -10.82 12.81
CA SER A 49 49.67 -10.61 12.05
C SER A 49 50.28 -11.97 11.75
N ASN A 50 49.62 -12.72 10.86
CA ASN A 50 50.25 -13.76 10.04
C ASN A 50 49.26 -14.25 8.98
N SER A 51 49.11 -13.51 7.90
CA SER A 51 48.72 -14.11 6.62
C SER A 51 49.97 -14.20 5.75
N ASN A 52 50.58 -15.39 5.81
CA ASN A 52 51.64 -15.81 4.91
C ASN A 52 51.20 -15.58 3.46
N ALA A 53 52.00 -14.81 2.73
CA ALA A 53 51.94 -14.72 1.27
C ALA A 53 52.31 -16.08 0.68
N VAL A 54 51.29 -16.92 0.43
CA VAL A 54 51.44 -18.13 -0.39
C VAL A 54 51.21 -17.73 -1.83
N THR A 55 52.32 -17.56 -2.55
CA THR A 55 52.40 -17.45 -4.00
C THR A 55 52.03 -18.79 -4.63
N ASN A 56 50.74 -19.03 -4.87
CA ASN A 56 50.31 -20.16 -5.68
C ASN A 56 50.26 -19.76 -7.15
N LYS A 57 51.24 -20.33 -7.88
CA LYS A 57 51.29 -20.47 -9.34
C LYS A 57 49.90 -20.70 -9.93
N LEU A 58 49.54 -19.86 -10.90
CA LEU A 58 48.43 -20.07 -11.81
C LEU A 58 48.71 -21.31 -12.67
N GLY A 59 48.27 -22.47 -12.19
CA GLY A 59 48.14 -23.67 -12.99
C GLY A 59 46.86 -23.55 -13.83
N ASN A 60 47.03 -23.47 -15.15
CA ASN A 60 45.94 -23.53 -16.12
C ASN A 60 45.19 -24.87 -15.99
N ILE A 61 44.16 -24.92 -15.16
CA ILE A 61 43.12 -25.95 -15.24
C ILE A 61 41.95 -25.33 -16.00
N LYS A 62 41.85 -25.65 -17.30
CA LYS A 62 40.65 -25.44 -18.10
C LYS A 62 39.55 -26.39 -17.57
N VAL A 63 38.87 -25.98 -16.50
CA VAL A 63 37.54 -26.52 -16.21
C VAL A 63 36.61 -25.88 -17.23
N THR A 64 36.30 -26.64 -18.27
CA THR A 64 35.29 -26.25 -19.24
C THR A 64 33.94 -26.64 -18.67
N SER A 65 33.50 -25.97 -17.59
CA SER A 65 32.09 -25.97 -17.24
C SER A 65 31.41 -24.98 -18.18
N LYS A 66 30.72 -25.51 -19.19
CA LYS A 66 29.61 -24.78 -19.81
C LYS A 66 28.53 -24.63 -18.73
N GLU A 67 28.71 -23.71 -17.81
CA GLU A 67 27.56 -23.06 -17.19
C GLU A 67 26.92 -22.26 -18.31
N SER A 68 25.94 -22.87 -18.98
CA SER A 68 24.89 -22.10 -19.61
C SER A 68 24.35 -21.19 -18.52
N ILE A 69 24.68 -19.90 -18.59
CA ILE A 69 23.99 -18.87 -17.83
C ILE A 69 22.54 -19.00 -18.28
N VAL A 70 21.75 -19.76 -17.53
CA VAL A 70 20.30 -19.76 -17.68
C VAL A 70 19.94 -18.36 -17.20
N VAL A 71 19.75 -17.45 -18.15
CA VAL A 71 19.15 -16.15 -17.86
C VAL A 71 17.75 -16.48 -17.38
N GLU A 72 17.58 -16.47 -16.07
CA GLU A 72 16.29 -16.75 -15.44
C GLU A 72 15.29 -15.71 -15.96
N GLU A 73 14.20 -16.18 -16.55
CA GLU A 73 13.19 -15.31 -17.16
C GLU A 73 12.64 -14.37 -16.09
N GLU A 74 12.49 -13.07 -16.39
CA GLU A 74 11.88 -12.14 -15.43
C GLU A 74 10.43 -12.52 -15.09
N THR A 75 10.03 -12.28 -13.84
CA THR A 75 8.64 -12.49 -13.41
C THR A 75 7.70 -11.62 -14.25
N ASN A 76 6.62 -12.23 -14.73
CA ASN A 76 5.58 -11.60 -15.55
C ASN A 76 4.21 -12.18 -15.17
N THR A 77 3.13 -11.69 -15.80
CA THR A 77 1.75 -12.08 -15.42
C THR A 77 1.46 -13.58 -15.54
N SER A 78 2.14 -14.30 -16.45
CA SER A 78 1.92 -15.74 -16.63
C SER A 78 2.42 -16.59 -15.46
N HIS A 79 3.33 -16.02 -14.66
CA HIS A 79 3.90 -16.64 -13.47
C HIS A 79 3.04 -16.46 -12.20
N ILE A 80 1.96 -15.67 -12.28
CA ILE A 80 1.08 -15.36 -11.16
C ILE A 80 -0.21 -16.15 -11.30
N LEU A 81 -0.57 -16.93 -10.27
CA LEU A 81 -1.85 -17.62 -10.20
C LEU A 81 -2.76 -16.91 -9.19
N PHE A 82 -3.84 -16.30 -9.67
CA PHE A 82 -4.83 -15.66 -8.81
C PHE A 82 -5.79 -16.69 -8.20
N GLY A 83 -5.96 -16.68 -6.88
CA GLY A 83 -6.97 -17.44 -6.14
C GLY A 83 -7.91 -16.48 -5.43
N ILE A 84 -9.04 -16.15 -6.06
CA ILE A 84 -9.93 -15.11 -5.57
C ILE A 84 -11.06 -15.71 -4.75
N GLY A 85 -11.24 -15.26 -3.51
CA GLY A 85 -12.37 -15.64 -2.67
C GLY A 85 -13.65 -14.93 -3.11
N GLY A 86 -14.70 -15.68 -3.39
CA GLY A 86 -16.02 -15.12 -3.69
C GLY A 86 -17.15 -15.98 -3.16
N SER A 87 -18.38 -15.49 -3.32
CA SER A 87 -19.61 -16.27 -3.07
C SER A 87 -20.50 -16.22 -4.31
N ALA A 88 -21.14 -17.34 -4.63
CA ALA A 88 -22.09 -17.42 -5.74
C ALA A 88 -23.20 -16.35 -5.59
N LYS A 89 -23.61 -16.07 -4.34
CA LYS A 89 -24.65 -15.08 -4.02
C LYS A 89 -24.26 -13.63 -4.34
N THR A 90 -22.99 -13.25 -4.13
CA THR A 90 -22.52 -11.86 -4.34
C THR A 90 -21.87 -11.65 -5.69
N TRP A 91 -21.49 -12.74 -6.36
CA TRP A 91 -20.73 -12.71 -7.62
C TRP A 91 -21.36 -11.83 -8.68
N LYS A 92 -22.68 -11.91 -8.87
CA LYS A 92 -23.39 -11.13 -9.89
C LYS A 92 -23.09 -9.62 -9.80
N ASN A 93 -23.08 -9.05 -8.60
CA ASN A 93 -22.83 -7.63 -8.39
C ASN A 93 -21.34 -7.28 -8.42
N ARG A 94 -20.47 -8.18 -7.95
CA ARG A 94 -19.03 -7.94 -7.80
C ARG A 94 -18.21 -8.27 -9.04
N SER A 95 -18.71 -9.16 -9.91
CA SER A 95 -18.06 -9.57 -11.17
C SER A 95 -17.67 -8.39 -12.07
N ARG A 96 -18.39 -7.26 -12.01
CA ARG A 96 -18.07 -6.03 -12.75
C ARG A 96 -16.66 -5.51 -12.47
N TYR A 97 -16.15 -5.64 -11.23
CA TYR A 97 -14.82 -5.14 -10.87
C TYR A 97 -13.70 -5.91 -11.58
N PHE A 98 -13.92 -7.19 -11.92
CA PHE A 98 -12.97 -7.96 -12.71
C PHE A 98 -12.81 -7.41 -14.12
N GLY A 99 -13.87 -6.86 -14.72
CA GLY A 99 -13.77 -6.20 -16.03
C GLY A 99 -12.82 -5.00 -16.06
N LEU A 100 -12.36 -4.52 -14.89
CA LEU A 100 -11.41 -3.42 -14.78
C LEU A 100 -9.94 -3.86 -14.88
N TRP A 101 -9.61 -5.07 -14.42
CA TRP A 101 -8.22 -5.53 -14.27
C TRP A 101 -7.92 -6.93 -14.81
N TRP A 102 -8.92 -7.82 -14.83
CA TRP A 102 -8.76 -9.15 -15.38
C TRP A 102 -8.62 -9.09 -16.90
N ARG A 103 -7.65 -9.85 -17.44
CA ARG A 103 -7.40 -9.92 -18.88
C ARG A 103 -7.48 -11.37 -19.35
N PRO A 104 -8.55 -11.76 -20.07
CA PRO A 104 -8.67 -13.10 -20.65
C PRO A 104 -7.40 -13.48 -21.44
N ASN A 105 -6.95 -14.72 -21.28
CA ASN A 105 -5.72 -15.26 -21.90
C ASN A 105 -4.38 -14.60 -21.47
N VAL A 106 -4.39 -13.60 -20.59
CA VAL A 106 -3.17 -12.94 -20.07
C VAL A 106 -3.02 -13.19 -18.58
N THR A 107 -4.08 -12.99 -17.80
CA THR A 107 -4.15 -13.36 -16.38
C THR A 107 -4.66 -14.79 -16.25
N ARG A 108 -4.17 -15.51 -15.25
CA ARG A 108 -4.57 -16.90 -14.95
C ARG A 108 -4.95 -17.05 -13.48
N GLY A 109 -5.92 -17.90 -13.19
CA GLY A 109 -6.49 -17.99 -11.86
C GLY A 109 -7.95 -18.37 -11.86
N PHE A 110 -8.50 -18.45 -10.66
CA PHE A 110 -9.87 -18.87 -10.43
C PHE A 110 -10.55 -18.04 -9.35
N VAL A 111 -11.86 -17.87 -9.50
CA VAL A 111 -12.74 -17.44 -8.41
C VAL A 111 -13.23 -18.69 -7.69
N TRP A 112 -12.92 -18.79 -6.41
CA TRP A 112 -13.29 -19.90 -5.54
C TRP A 112 -14.58 -19.56 -4.82
N LEU A 113 -15.65 -20.22 -5.24
CA LEU A 113 -17.00 -20.05 -4.72
C LEU A 113 -17.31 -21.07 -3.62
N ASP A 114 -18.32 -20.73 -2.83
CA ASP A 114 -18.97 -21.57 -1.83
C ASP A 114 -19.86 -22.66 -2.46
N GLU A 115 -20.50 -22.36 -3.58
CA GLU A 115 -21.34 -23.29 -4.32
C GLU A 115 -21.32 -23.02 -5.83
N LYS A 116 -22.00 -23.86 -6.60
CA LYS A 116 -22.16 -23.63 -8.04
C LYS A 116 -23.09 -22.44 -8.27
N PRO A 117 -22.74 -21.48 -9.14
CA PRO A 117 -23.66 -20.43 -9.57
C PRO A 117 -24.94 -21.04 -10.16
N HIS A 118 -26.07 -20.35 -9.98
CA HIS A 118 -27.33 -20.77 -10.59
C HIS A 118 -27.25 -20.78 -12.12
N GLU A 119 -27.88 -21.75 -12.79
CA GLU A 119 -27.83 -21.91 -14.26
C GLU A 119 -28.29 -20.66 -15.04
N ASN A 120 -29.14 -19.83 -14.41
CA ASN A 120 -29.66 -18.60 -14.98
C ASN A 120 -28.70 -17.40 -14.83
N GLU A 121 -27.53 -17.58 -14.22
CA GLU A 121 -26.50 -16.55 -14.09
C GLU A 121 -25.37 -16.82 -15.09
N PRO A 122 -25.31 -16.10 -16.23
CA PRO A 122 -24.31 -16.36 -17.24
C PRO A 122 -22.92 -15.99 -16.74
N TRP A 123 -22.04 -17.00 -16.67
CA TRP A 123 -20.61 -16.78 -16.45
C TRP A 123 -20.00 -16.24 -17.75
N THR A 124 -19.60 -14.97 -17.76
CA THR A 124 -19.08 -14.35 -18.99
C THR A 124 -17.72 -14.93 -19.37
N GLU A 125 -17.45 -15.10 -20.67
CA GLU A 125 -16.13 -15.53 -21.17
C GLU A 125 -15.00 -14.54 -20.80
N THR A 126 -15.37 -13.30 -20.48
CA THR A 126 -14.45 -12.26 -20.02
C THR A 126 -14.12 -12.35 -18.53
N SER A 127 -14.85 -13.15 -17.75
CA SER A 127 -14.59 -13.36 -16.32
C SER A 127 -13.51 -14.44 -16.11
N PRO A 128 -12.78 -14.43 -14.98
CA PRO A 128 -11.94 -15.57 -14.58
C PRO A 128 -12.79 -16.84 -14.51
N TYR A 129 -12.22 -18.03 -14.69
CA TYR A 129 -12.96 -19.27 -14.45
C TYR A 129 -13.30 -19.40 -12.96
N TYR A 130 -14.39 -20.11 -12.63
CA TYR A 130 -14.67 -20.46 -11.23
C TYR A 130 -14.27 -21.90 -10.88
N ARG A 131 -14.13 -22.11 -9.58
CA ARG A 131 -14.07 -23.41 -8.91
C ARG A 131 -15.00 -23.36 -7.69
N VAL A 132 -15.57 -24.51 -7.34
CA VAL A 132 -16.28 -24.64 -6.06
C VAL A 132 -15.31 -25.22 -5.07
N SER A 133 -15.19 -24.57 -3.93
CA SER A 133 -14.25 -24.99 -2.89
C SER A 133 -14.71 -26.32 -2.28
N GLN A 134 -13.77 -27.15 -1.85
CA GLN A 134 -14.08 -28.43 -1.21
C GLN A 134 -14.83 -28.25 0.12
N ASP A 135 -15.54 -29.30 0.55
CA ASP A 135 -16.26 -29.32 1.83
C ASP A 135 -15.32 -29.10 3.03
N THR A 136 -15.74 -28.19 3.91
CA THR A 136 -15.03 -27.81 5.15
C THR A 136 -15.81 -28.16 6.42
N SER A 137 -16.86 -28.98 6.31
CA SER A 137 -17.67 -29.44 7.45
C SER A 137 -16.83 -30.10 8.56
N LYS A 138 -15.77 -30.83 8.19
CA LYS A 138 -14.87 -31.53 9.11
C LYS A 138 -13.95 -30.64 9.95
N PHE A 139 -13.82 -29.35 9.60
CA PHE A 139 -12.91 -28.45 10.31
C PHE A 139 -13.57 -27.90 11.58
N GLU A 140 -12.79 -27.69 12.63
CA GLU A 140 -13.31 -27.02 13.82
C GLU A 140 -13.43 -25.51 13.56
N TYR A 141 -14.49 -24.90 14.09
CA TYR A 141 -14.68 -23.45 14.05
C TYR A 141 -15.46 -23.01 15.27
N THR A 142 -14.80 -22.30 16.19
CA THR A 142 -15.37 -21.94 17.50
C THR A 142 -15.55 -20.43 17.68
N CYS A 143 -15.20 -19.63 16.69
CA CYS A 143 -15.36 -18.18 16.73
C CYS A 143 -16.85 -17.81 16.53
N TRP A 144 -17.54 -17.51 17.63
CA TRP A 144 -18.99 -17.29 17.63
C TRP A 144 -19.48 -16.04 16.89
N PHE A 145 -18.61 -15.04 16.68
CA PHE A 145 -18.95 -13.76 16.03
C PHE A 145 -18.47 -13.65 14.58
N GLY A 146 -17.73 -14.64 14.07
CA GLY A 146 -17.22 -14.64 12.69
C GLY A 146 -17.98 -15.64 11.80
N ASP A 147 -17.69 -15.63 10.51
CA ASP A 147 -18.31 -16.53 9.53
C ASP A 147 -17.44 -17.76 9.23
N ARG A 148 -18.06 -18.94 9.21
CA ARG A 148 -17.37 -20.22 8.96
C ARG A 148 -16.73 -20.29 7.56
N SER A 149 -17.20 -19.50 6.60
CA SER A 149 -16.60 -19.37 5.27
C SER A 149 -15.12 -18.96 5.31
N ALA A 150 -14.64 -18.36 6.40
CA ALA A 150 -13.21 -18.09 6.62
C ALA A 150 -12.34 -19.35 6.50
N VAL A 151 -12.85 -20.52 6.91
CA VAL A 151 -12.14 -21.81 6.77
C VAL A 151 -11.94 -22.17 5.30
N ARG A 152 -12.99 -22.02 4.49
CA ARG A 152 -12.97 -22.26 3.04
C ARG A 152 -12.00 -21.31 2.34
N ILE A 153 -12.10 -20.02 2.64
CA ILE A 153 -11.27 -18.99 2.01
C ILE A 153 -9.79 -19.21 2.35
N ALA A 154 -9.47 -19.60 3.59
CA ALA A 154 -8.08 -19.95 3.97
C ALA A 154 -7.53 -21.15 3.20
N ARG A 155 -8.37 -22.05 2.66
CA ARG A 155 -7.92 -23.21 1.87
C ARG A 155 -7.68 -22.91 0.40
N ILE A 156 -8.03 -21.72 -0.10
CA ILE A 156 -7.87 -21.34 -1.51
C ILE A 156 -6.44 -21.52 -2.02
N VAL A 157 -5.42 -21.15 -1.23
CA VAL A 157 -4.01 -21.34 -1.62
C VAL A 157 -3.68 -22.82 -1.83
N LYS A 158 -4.19 -23.70 -0.96
CA LYS A 158 -4.01 -25.15 -1.09
C LYS A 158 -4.73 -25.71 -2.28
N GLU A 159 -6.00 -25.37 -2.44
CA GLU A 159 -6.81 -25.86 -3.55
C GLU A 159 -6.25 -25.36 -4.90
N SER A 160 -5.70 -24.14 -4.95
CA SER A 160 -5.03 -23.59 -6.13
C SER A 160 -3.70 -24.28 -6.44
N PHE A 161 -2.91 -24.62 -5.40
CA PHE A 161 -1.65 -25.36 -5.54
C PHE A 161 -1.89 -26.78 -6.06
N GLU A 162 -2.91 -27.46 -5.54
CA GLU A 162 -3.27 -28.84 -5.90
C GLU A 162 -3.78 -28.99 -7.35
N LEU A 163 -4.08 -27.89 -8.05
CA LEU A 163 -4.37 -27.91 -9.49
C LEU A 163 -3.14 -28.31 -10.34
N GLY A 164 -1.93 -28.29 -9.78
CA GLY A 164 -0.71 -28.77 -10.46
C GLY A 164 -0.35 -27.94 -11.69
N LEU A 165 -0.73 -26.66 -11.71
CA LEU A 165 -0.47 -25.75 -12.81
C LEU A 165 1.03 -25.47 -12.97
N THR A 166 1.54 -25.60 -14.19
CA THR A 166 2.95 -25.40 -14.49
C THR A 166 3.33 -23.92 -14.54
N ASN A 167 4.62 -23.65 -14.33
CA ASN A 167 5.25 -22.33 -14.41
C ASN A 167 4.61 -21.27 -13.49
N VAL A 168 4.13 -21.67 -12.31
CA VAL A 168 3.63 -20.74 -11.28
C VAL A 168 4.78 -20.39 -10.35
N ARG A 169 5.02 -19.10 -10.14
CA ARG A 169 6.00 -18.57 -9.18
C ARG A 169 5.34 -17.96 -7.95
N TRP A 170 4.14 -17.41 -8.13
CA TRP A 170 3.41 -16.68 -7.10
C TRP A 170 1.94 -17.08 -7.08
N PHE A 171 1.43 -17.40 -5.90
CA PHE A 171 0.00 -17.56 -5.62
C PHE A 171 -0.50 -16.25 -5.03
N VAL A 172 -1.42 -15.56 -5.71
CA VAL A 172 -1.96 -14.27 -5.27
C VAL A 172 -3.42 -14.45 -4.87
N MET A 173 -3.70 -14.24 -3.60
CA MET A 173 -5.05 -14.26 -3.03
C MET A 173 -5.63 -12.85 -2.97
N GLY A 174 -6.94 -12.75 -3.09
CA GLY A 174 -7.73 -11.51 -2.94
C GLY A 174 -9.21 -11.84 -2.86
N ASP A 175 -10.05 -10.82 -2.65
CA ASP A 175 -11.50 -10.97 -2.59
C ASP A 175 -12.16 -10.56 -3.92
N ASP A 176 -13.42 -10.95 -4.13
CA ASP A 176 -14.19 -10.69 -5.35
C ASP A 176 -14.55 -9.21 -5.56
N ASP A 177 -14.26 -8.32 -4.61
CA ASP A 177 -14.32 -6.86 -4.73
C ASP A 177 -12.96 -6.16 -4.63
N THR A 178 -11.87 -6.93 -4.80
CA THR A 178 -10.51 -6.41 -4.91
C THR A 178 -10.18 -6.06 -6.36
N VAL A 179 -9.62 -4.88 -6.60
CA VAL A 179 -9.09 -4.48 -7.91
C VAL A 179 -7.57 -4.48 -7.86
N PHE A 180 -6.95 -5.34 -8.68
CA PHE A 180 -5.49 -5.42 -8.79
C PHE A 180 -4.94 -4.56 -9.93
N PHE A 181 -3.79 -3.97 -9.70
CA PHE A 181 -2.99 -3.26 -10.69
C PHE A 181 -1.87 -4.20 -11.16
N THR A 182 -2.20 -5.08 -12.13
CA THR A 182 -1.40 -6.27 -12.45
C THR A 182 0.05 -6.00 -12.87
N GLU A 183 0.30 -4.92 -13.61
CA GLU A 183 1.64 -4.49 -14.02
C GLU A 183 2.48 -4.05 -12.81
N ASN A 184 1.84 -3.35 -11.87
CA ASN A 184 2.48 -2.92 -10.63
C ASN A 184 2.72 -4.10 -9.68
N LEU A 185 1.78 -5.04 -9.59
CA LEU A 185 1.96 -6.30 -8.88
C LEU A 185 3.16 -7.08 -9.43
N VAL A 186 3.28 -7.22 -10.75
CA VAL A 186 4.44 -7.86 -11.40
C VAL A 186 5.73 -7.12 -11.05
N ALA A 187 5.75 -5.78 -11.11
CA ALA A 187 6.92 -5.00 -10.75
C ALA A 187 7.35 -5.22 -9.29
N VAL A 188 6.39 -5.31 -8.36
CA VAL A 188 6.63 -5.60 -6.95
C VAL A 188 7.18 -7.02 -6.75
N LEU A 189 6.53 -8.03 -7.31
CA LEU A 189 6.96 -9.42 -7.17
C LEU A 189 8.29 -9.70 -7.86
N GLY A 190 8.60 -8.96 -8.92
CA GLY A 190 9.90 -9.00 -9.60
C GLY A 190 11.09 -8.48 -8.77
N LYS A 191 10.86 -7.92 -7.57
CA LYS A 191 11.93 -7.54 -6.63
C LYS A 191 12.50 -8.74 -5.86
N TYR A 192 11.74 -9.82 -5.79
CA TYR A 192 12.00 -10.95 -4.89
C TYR A 192 12.43 -12.19 -5.68
N ASP A 193 13.42 -12.91 -5.15
CA ASP A 193 13.79 -14.23 -5.68
C ASP A 193 12.66 -15.22 -5.41
N HIS A 194 11.91 -15.55 -6.45
CA HIS A 194 10.75 -16.43 -6.36
C HIS A 194 11.08 -17.87 -5.94
N ASN A 195 12.37 -18.24 -5.90
CA ASN A 195 12.84 -19.53 -5.38
C ASN A 195 13.03 -19.52 -3.85
N GLN A 196 12.82 -18.38 -3.18
CA GLN A 196 12.80 -18.29 -1.71
C GLN A 196 11.36 -18.24 -1.17
N MET A 197 11.23 -18.46 0.13
CA MET A 197 9.95 -18.41 0.82
C MET A 197 9.57 -16.97 1.20
N TYR A 198 8.58 -16.41 0.49
CA TYR A 198 8.05 -15.08 0.72
C TYR A 198 6.53 -15.10 0.96
N TYR A 199 6.12 -14.39 2.00
CA TYR A 199 4.75 -14.02 2.32
C TYR A 199 4.63 -12.49 2.23
N ILE A 200 4.00 -11.99 1.17
CA ILE A 200 3.99 -10.56 0.81
C ILE A 200 2.57 -10.01 0.85
N GLY A 201 2.40 -8.80 1.37
CA GLY A 201 1.15 -8.05 1.31
C GLY A 201 1.16 -6.80 2.17
N GLY A 202 -0.01 -6.28 2.50
CA GLY A 202 -0.20 -5.06 3.30
C GLY A 202 -0.94 -5.33 4.62
N ASN A 203 -0.71 -4.45 5.60
CA ASN A 203 -1.60 -4.34 6.76
C ASN A 203 -2.84 -3.51 6.39
N SER A 204 -3.86 -3.54 7.25
CA SER A 204 -4.94 -2.55 7.17
C SER A 204 -4.42 -1.15 7.50
N GLU A 205 -5.01 -0.12 6.91
CA GLU A 205 -4.79 1.27 7.30
C GLU A 205 -5.33 1.57 8.70
N ASN A 206 -6.18 0.70 9.23
CA ASN A 206 -6.88 0.87 10.50
C ASN A 206 -6.16 0.16 11.66
N VAL A 207 -5.87 0.89 12.75
CA VAL A 207 -5.13 0.35 13.90
C VAL A 207 -5.96 -0.68 14.68
N GLU A 208 -7.26 -0.47 14.84
CA GLU A 208 -8.11 -1.40 15.59
C GLU A 208 -8.22 -2.76 14.89
N VAL A 209 -8.34 -2.75 13.56
CA VAL A 209 -8.32 -3.97 12.75
C VAL A 209 -6.98 -4.69 12.87
N ASN A 210 -5.85 -3.97 12.85
CA ASN A 210 -4.53 -4.57 13.05
C ASN A 210 -4.32 -5.12 14.47
N ALA A 211 -4.82 -4.42 15.49
CA ALA A 211 -4.69 -4.85 16.88
C ALA A 211 -5.54 -6.09 17.20
N GLY A 212 -6.75 -6.20 16.63
CA GLY A 212 -7.58 -7.41 16.74
C GLY A 212 -7.16 -8.53 15.79
N GLY A 213 -6.51 -8.15 14.68
CA GLY A 213 -5.96 -9.02 13.65
C GLY A 213 -4.53 -9.48 13.99
N SER A 214 -3.57 -8.82 13.35
CA SER A 214 -2.14 -8.94 13.60
C SER A 214 -1.39 -7.92 12.74
N TYR A 215 -0.37 -7.26 13.31
CA TYR A 215 0.57 -6.44 12.52
C TYR A 215 1.54 -7.26 11.67
N ASN A 216 1.59 -8.58 11.86
CA ASN A 216 2.44 -9.53 11.12
C ASN A 216 1.64 -10.35 10.09
N MET A 217 0.45 -9.87 9.70
CA MET A 217 -0.45 -10.50 8.73
C MET A 217 -0.64 -9.61 7.50
N ALA A 218 -0.60 -10.21 6.31
CA ALA A 218 -1.14 -9.59 5.10
C ALA A 218 -2.66 -9.77 5.10
N TYR A 219 -3.40 -8.69 4.90
CA TYR A 219 -4.87 -8.71 4.89
C TYR A 219 -5.40 -9.23 3.56
N GLY A 220 -6.38 -10.13 3.63
CA GLY A 220 -6.89 -10.90 2.49
C GLY A 220 -7.44 -10.02 1.37
N GLY A 221 -8.32 -9.08 1.69
CA GLY A 221 -8.94 -8.17 0.72
C GLY A 221 -7.92 -7.22 0.08
N GLY A 222 -6.95 -6.73 0.84
CA GLY A 222 -5.82 -5.95 0.33
C GLY A 222 -4.96 -6.78 -0.61
N GLY A 223 -4.95 -8.10 -0.48
CA GLY A 223 -4.25 -9.04 -1.33
C GLY A 223 -3.00 -9.63 -0.67
N ILE A 224 -2.76 -10.91 -0.95
CA ILE A 224 -1.65 -11.70 -0.38
C ILE A 224 -0.91 -12.38 -1.52
N ALA A 225 0.41 -12.24 -1.60
CA ALA A 225 1.24 -13.02 -2.52
C ALA A 225 2.13 -14.02 -1.76
N ILE A 226 2.06 -15.29 -2.15
CA ILE A 226 2.82 -16.40 -1.57
C ILE A 226 3.71 -16.99 -2.67
N SER A 227 5.02 -16.97 -2.46
CA SER A 227 5.98 -17.62 -3.38
C SER A 227 5.73 -19.12 -3.49
N TYR A 228 6.07 -19.73 -4.62
CA TYR A 228 5.88 -21.16 -4.84
C TYR A 228 6.50 -22.06 -3.75
N PRO A 229 7.76 -21.87 -3.30
CA PRO A 229 8.34 -22.69 -2.24
C PRO A 229 7.58 -22.59 -0.92
N LEU A 230 7.13 -21.38 -0.54
CA LEU A 230 6.31 -21.22 0.67
C LEU A 230 4.96 -21.92 0.53
N ALA A 231 4.31 -21.80 -0.62
CA ALA A 231 3.05 -22.51 -0.87
C ALA A 231 3.25 -24.03 -0.72
N ALA A 232 4.33 -24.58 -1.28
CA ALA A 232 4.64 -26.00 -1.21
C ALA A 232 4.82 -26.51 0.23
N GLU A 233 5.40 -25.73 1.13
CA GLU A 233 5.48 -26.09 2.56
C GLU A 233 4.14 -25.87 3.28
N LEU A 234 3.46 -24.75 3.00
CA LEU A 234 2.19 -24.39 3.62
C LEU A 234 1.11 -25.46 3.40
N VAL A 235 0.94 -25.96 2.18
CA VAL A 235 -0.13 -26.92 1.86
C VAL A 235 0.00 -28.26 2.59
N LYS A 236 1.22 -28.64 3.01
CA LYS A 236 1.47 -29.88 3.77
C LYS A 236 0.88 -29.78 5.17
N ILE A 237 0.90 -28.59 5.78
CA ILE A 237 0.45 -28.37 7.16
C ILE A 237 -0.93 -27.73 7.26
N LEU A 238 -1.39 -27.05 6.19
CA LEU A 238 -2.49 -26.08 6.23
C LEU A 238 -3.76 -26.62 6.87
N ASP A 239 -4.22 -27.82 6.51
CA ASP A 239 -5.49 -28.34 7.05
C ASP A 239 -5.39 -28.59 8.57
N SER A 240 -4.27 -29.16 9.03
CA SER A 240 -4.03 -29.38 10.46
C SER A 240 -3.86 -28.06 11.21
N CYS A 241 -3.24 -27.08 10.57
CA CYS A 241 -3.02 -25.75 11.11
C CYS A 241 -4.33 -24.96 11.26
N ILE A 242 -5.19 -24.96 10.24
CA ILE A 242 -6.52 -24.35 10.29
C ILE A 242 -7.33 -24.89 11.48
N ASN A 243 -7.25 -26.20 11.74
CA ASN A 243 -7.87 -26.80 12.93
C ASN A 243 -7.22 -26.33 14.24
N ARG A 244 -5.89 -26.21 14.33
CA ARG A 244 -5.23 -25.64 15.53
C ARG A 244 -5.68 -24.21 15.82
N TYR A 245 -5.98 -23.44 14.77
CA TYR A 245 -6.46 -22.06 14.85
C TYR A 245 -7.97 -21.94 14.63
N HIS A 246 -8.76 -22.93 15.07
CA HIS A 246 -10.22 -22.97 14.93
C HIS A 246 -10.95 -21.74 15.54
N TYR A 247 -10.30 -21.04 16.48
CA TYR A 247 -10.83 -19.89 17.20
C TYR A 247 -10.60 -18.54 16.51
N LEU A 248 -9.75 -18.47 15.46
CA LEU A 248 -9.54 -17.22 14.72
C LEU A 248 -10.80 -16.86 13.92
N PHE A 249 -11.04 -15.58 13.68
CA PHE A 249 -12.26 -15.17 12.98
C PHE A 249 -12.05 -15.17 11.46
N ALA A 250 -10.91 -14.68 10.97
CA ALA A 250 -10.69 -14.46 9.54
C ALA A 250 -9.82 -15.55 8.86
N SER A 251 -9.90 -15.59 7.54
CA SER A 251 -9.13 -16.51 6.69
C SER A 251 -7.65 -16.11 6.62
N ASP A 252 -7.36 -14.82 6.47
CA ASP A 252 -6.01 -14.25 6.45
C ASP A 252 -5.27 -14.43 7.78
N GLN A 253 -5.96 -14.31 8.93
CA GLN A 253 -5.41 -14.64 10.24
C GLN A 253 -4.94 -16.10 10.31
N ARG A 254 -5.69 -17.02 9.72
CA ARG A 254 -5.31 -18.44 9.66
C ARG A 254 -4.10 -18.64 8.76
N ILE A 255 -4.10 -18.06 7.56
CA ILE A 255 -2.94 -18.10 6.66
C ILE A 255 -1.70 -17.56 7.36
N ALA A 256 -1.78 -16.38 7.96
CA ALA A 256 -0.67 -15.75 8.67
C ALA A 256 -0.16 -16.63 9.82
N SER A 257 -1.07 -17.23 10.59
CA SER A 257 -0.69 -18.14 11.69
C SER A 257 -0.01 -19.41 11.19
N CYS A 258 -0.50 -20.00 10.10
CA CYS A 258 0.13 -21.18 9.48
C CYS A 258 1.49 -20.87 8.85
N VAL A 259 1.64 -19.70 8.22
CA VAL A 259 2.92 -19.23 7.71
C VAL A 259 3.90 -18.96 8.87
N ALA A 260 3.42 -18.46 10.00
CA ALA A 260 4.22 -18.27 11.20
C ALA A 260 4.73 -19.58 11.82
N GLU A 261 3.96 -20.69 11.72
CA GLU A 261 4.46 -22.02 12.13
C GLU A 261 5.64 -22.51 11.27
N ILE A 262 5.71 -22.08 10.00
CA ILE A 262 6.85 -22.34 9.10
C ILE A 262 8.03 -21.41 9.44
N GLY A 263 7.79 -20.29 10.13
CA GLY A 263 8.80 -19.32 10.53
C GLY A 263 9.09 -18.24 9.47
N VAL A 264 8.17 -18.02 8.52
CA VAL A 264 8.33 -16.99 7.48
C VAL A 264 7.60 -15.71 7.90
N PRO A 265 8.29 -14.54 7.95
CA PRO A 265 7.66 -13.29 8.32
C PRO A 265 6.91 -12.64 7.16
N LEU A 266 5.98 -11.74 7.49
CA LEU A 266 5.36 -10.84 6.53
C LEU A 266 6.40 -9.88 5.93
N THR A 267 6.48 -9.86 4.61
CA THR A 267 7.15 -8.85 3.81
C THR A 267 6.13 -7.78 3.41
N LYS A 268 6.22 -6.60 4.03
CA LYS A 268 5.23 -5.53 3.85
C LYS A 268 5.49 -4.73 2.58
N GLU A 269 4.45 -4.57 1.76
CA GLU A 269 4.44 -3.73 0.56
C GLU A 269 3.36 -2.66 0.69
N LEU A 270 3.75 -1.39 0.53
CA LEU A 270 2.88 -0.23 0.83
C LEU A 270 1.75 -0.01 -0.18
N GLY A 271 1.76 -0.71 -1.32
CA GLY A 271 0.75 -0.56 -2.37
C GLY A 271 -0.44 -1.50 -2.26
N PHE A 272 -0.44 -2.40 -1.28
CA PHE A 272 -1.59 -3.28 -0.99
C PHE A 272 -2.51 -2.58 0.00
N HIS A 273 -3.70 -2.17 -0.45
CA HIS A 273 -4.65 -1.43 0.39
C HIS A 273 -5.89 -2.26 0.70
N GLN A 274 -6.09 -2.53 1.99
CA GLN A 274 -7.30 -3.16 2.52
C GLN A 274 -8.45 -2.13 2.62
N MET A 275 -8.14 -0.89 2.96
CA MET A 275 -9.07 0.23 3.18
C MET A 275 -10.26 -0.09 4.10
N ASP A 276 -10.00 -0.66 5.28
CA ASP A 276 -11.00 -0.77 6.33
C ASP A 276 -11.28 0.60 6.97
N MET A 277 -11.93 1.47 6.22
CA MET A 277 -12.23 2.85 6.60
C MET A 277 -13.63 3.26 6.16
N GLN A 278 -14.23 4.19 6.88
CA GLN A 278 -15.51 4.80 6.52
C GLN A 278 -15.29 6.17 5.87
N GLY A 279 -16.15 6.55 4.93
CA GLY A 279 -16.10 7.84 4.27
C GLY A 279 -15.22 7.85 3.02
N SER A 280 -14.58 8.98 2.72
CA SER A 280 -13.88 9.17 1.45
C SER A 280 -12.40 8.82 1.54
N PRO A 281 -11.89 7.87 0.72
CA PRO A 281 -10.47 7.53 0.68
C PRO A 281 -9.63 8.57 -0.08
N ARG A 282 -10.23 9.67 -0.57
CA ARG A 282 -9.55 10.66 -1.40
C ARG A 282 -8.28 11.22 -0.76
N GLY A 283 -8.28 11.43 0.56
CA GLY A 283 -7.11 11.94 1.28
C GLY A 283 -5.96 10.94 1.31
N LEU A 284 -6.25 9.65 1.51
CA LEU A 284 -5.29 8.56 1.44
C LEU A 284 -4.67 8.49 0.03
N LEU A 285 -5.51 8.46 -1.01
CA LEU A 285 -5.06 8.30 -2.40
C LEU A 285 -4.36 9.55 -2.95
N ALA A 286 -4.71 10.75 -2.47
CA ALA A 286 -4.05 12.00 -2.86
C ALA A 286 -2.61 12.09 -2.32
N ALA A 287 -2.32 11.43 -1.19
CA ALA A 287 -1.00 11.38 -0.56
C ALA A 287 -0.46 9.94 -0.50
N HIS A 288 -0.69 9.16 -1.55
CA HIS A 288 -0.24 7.77 -1.62
C HIS A 288 1.29 7.70 -1.39
N PRO A 289 1.79 6.70 -0.62
CA PRO A 289 3.22 6.51 -0.39
C PRO A 289 4.03 6.40 -1.69
N VAL A 290 5.34 6.60 -1.60
CA VAL A 290 6.25 6.39 -2.75
C VAL A 290 6.47 4.88 -2.96
N ALA A 291 5.46 4.25 -3.56
CA ALA A 291 5.36 2.83 -3.86
C ALA A 291 4.39 2.66 -5.03
N PRO A 292 4.50 1.59 -5.84
CA PRO A 292 3.51 1.33 -6.87
C PRO A 292 2.18 0.95 -6.21
N LEU A 293 1.06 1.50 -6.69
CA LEU A 293 -0.27 1.04 -6.27
C LEU A 293 -0.49 -0.38 -6.77
N VAL A 294 -0.75 -1.33 -5.89
CA VAL A 294 -0.87 -2.77 -6.23
C VAL A 294 -2.31 -3.25 -6.21
N SER A 295 -3.10 -2.82 -5.23
CA SER A 295 -4.49 -3.27 -5.08
C SER A 295 -5.30 -2.29 -4.25
N LEU A 296 -6.60 -2.25 -4.53
CA LEU A 296 -7.59 -1.54 -3.75
C LEU A 296 -8.73 -2.49 -3.37
N HIS A 297 -9.04 -2.53 -2.09
CA HIS A 297 -10.24 -3.06 -1.44
C HIS A 297 -10.80 -1.91 -0.57
N HIS A 298 -12.01 -1.84 -0.01
CA HIS A 298 -13.20 -2.67 -0.03
C HIS A 298 -14.27 -1.96 -0.89
N LEU A 299 -14.18 -2.12 -2.21
CA LEU A 299 -14.76 -1.17 -3.17
C LEU A 299 -16.28 -1.29 -3.36
N ASP A 300 -16.88 -2.42 -2.96
CA ASP A 300 -18.32 -2.69 -3.09
C ASP A 300 -19.07 -2.59 -1.74
N VAL A 301 -18.52 -1.80 -0.81
CA VAL A 301 -19.09 -1.59 0.51
C VAL A 301 -19.59 -0.16 0.69
N TYR A 302 -20.83 -0.04 1.15
CA TYR A 302 -21.56 1.22 1.23
C TYR A 302 -20.94 2.26 2.18
N ILE A 303 -20.09 1.86 3.12
CA ILE A 303 -19.39 2.79 4.02
C ILE A 303 -18.18 3.47 3.37
N VAL A 304 -17.70 3.00 2.21
CA VAL A 304 -16.61 3.63 1.46
C VAL A 304 -17.21 4.46 0.32
N HIS A 305 -16.94 5.78 0.34
CA HIS A 305 -17.39 6.68 -0.72
C HIS A 305 -16.60 6.46 -2.02
N PRO A 306 -17.15 6.86 -3.18
CA PRO A 306 -16.41 6.88 -4.45
C PRO A 306 -15.04 7.57 -4.36
N LEU A 307 -14.08 7.10 -5.16
CA LEU A 307 -12.72 7.65 -5.19
C LEU A 307 -12.68 9.09 -5.71
N ILE A 308 -13.61 9.39 -6.63
CA ILE A 308 -13.83 10.72 -7.22
C ILE A 308 -15.25 11.15 -6.85
N PRO A 309 -15.43 12.35 -6.26
CA PRO A 309 -16.76 12.85 -5.90
C PRO A 309 -17.71 12.91 -7.10
N SER A 310 -19.02 12.84 -6.84
CA SER A 310 -20.08 12.91 -7.86
C SER A 310 -20.09 11.77 -8.90
N MET A 311 -19.26 10.75 -8.74
CA MET A 311 -19.29 9.50 -9.52
C MET A 311 -19.89 8.36 -8.69
N THR A 312 -20.24 7.24 -9.34
CA THR A 312 -20.49 5.98 -8.62
C THR A 312 -19.16 5.36 -8.16
N GLN A 313 -19.20 4.44 -7.19
CA GLN A 313 -17.99 3.71 -6.75
C GLN A 313 -17.29 3.05 -7.94
N PHE A 314 -18.03 2.27 -8.74
CA PHE A 314 -17.52 1.59 -9.92
C PHE A 314 -16.95 2.57 -10.96
N ASP A 315 -17.67 3.65 -11.29
CA ASP A 315 -17.20 4.61 -12.30
C ASP A 315 -15.95 5.35 -11.84
N SER A 316 -15.84 5.66 -10.54
CA SER A 316 -14.65 6.31 -10.00
C SER A 316 -13.39 5.44 -10.11
N ILE A 317 -13.51 4.12 -9.94
CA ILE A 317 -12.40 3.18 -10.14
C ILE A 317 -12.11 3.01 -11.62
N LYS A 318 -13.15 2.88 -12.46
CA LYS A 318 -13.00 2.84 -13.91
C LYS A 318 -12.25 4.06 -14.42
N LYS A 319 -12.53 5.25 -13.87
CA LYS A 319 -11.84 6.49 -14.19
C LYS A 319 -10.36 6.44 -13.80
N LEU A 320 -10.02 5.85 -12.65
CA LEU A 320 -8.64 5.62 -12.22
C LEU A 320 -7.88 4.62 -13.11
N ILE A 321 -8.56 3.64 -13.70
CA ILE A 321 -7.95 2.66 -14.59
C ILE A 321 -7.54 3.25 -15.94
N GLU A 322 -8.18 4.32 -16.41
CA GLU A 322 -7.83 5.01 -17.66
C GLU A 322 -6.34 5.45 -17.71
N PRO A 323 -5.82 6.23 -16.75
CA PRO A 323 -4.42 6.63 -16.73
C PRO A 323 -3.49 5.48 -16.38
N TYR A 324 -3.92 4.52 -15.56
CA TYR A 324 -3.16 3.31 -15.26
C TYR A 324 -2.81 2.52 -16.53
N LYS A 325 -3.74 2.39 -17.47
CA LYS A 325 -3.48 1.75 -18.77
C LYS A 325 -2.43 2.48 -19.63
N LYS A 326 -2.11 3.74 -19.31
CA LYS A 326 -1.15 4.57 -20.06
C LYS A 326 0.24 4.60 -19.41
N ASP A 327 0.30 4.77 -18.10
CA ASP A 327 1.56 4.77 -17.33
C ASP A 327 1.35 4.05 -15.98
N PRO A 328 1.37 2.70 -15.98
CA PRO A 328 1.05 1.90 -14.80
C PRO A 328 1.87 2.26 -13.56
N SER A 329 3.17 2.47 -13.77
CA SER A 329 4.11 2.76 -12.71
C SER A 329 3.86 4.13 -12.09
N ARG A 330 3.26 5.08 -12.80
CA ARG A 330 3.01 6.44 -12.30
C ARG A 330 1.67 6.60 -11.59
N THR A 331 0.76 5.64 -11.70
CA THR A 331 -0.55 5.71 -11.04
C THR A 331 -0.42 5.99 -9.54
N MET A 332 -1.17 7.00 -9.08
CA MET A 332 -1.18 7.54 -7.72
C MET A 332 0.15 8.13 -7.22
N GLN A 333 1.18 8.23 -8.05
CA GLN A 333 2.45 8.76 -7.57
C GLN A 333 2.32 10.22 -7.16
N HIS A 334 2.63 10.45 -5.88
CA HIS A 334 2.48 11.74 -5.22
C HIS A 334 3.69 12.62 -5.47
N THR A 335 3.50 13.74 -6.17
CA THR A 335 4.52 14.71 -6.56
C THR A 335 4.20 16.08 -5.99
N LEU A 336 5.19 16.82 -5.48
CA LEU A 336 5.00 18.13 -4.87
C LEU A 336 5.70 19.23 -5.66
N CYS A 337 4.96 20.26 -6.06
CA CYS A 337 5.46 21.39 -6.86
C CYS A 337 5.24 22.71 -6.12
N TYR A 338 6.09 23.68 -6.41
CA TYR A 338 6.00 25.02 -5.84
C TYR A 338 6.05 26.07 -6.93
N ASP A 339 5.08 26.99 -6.93
CA ASP A 339 5.15 28.23 -7.69
C ASP A 339 5.51 29.36 -6.73
N LEU A 340 6.81 29.63 -6.59
CA LEU A 340 7.32 30.64 -5.66
C LEU A 340 6.95 32.07 -6.08
N ASN A 341 6.64 32.31 -7.36
CA ASN A 341 6.23 33.63 -7.82
C ASN A 341 4.83 33.99 -7.30
N ARG A 342 3.94 32.99 -7.24
CA ARG A 342 2.57 33.15 -6.74
C ARG A 342 2.41 32.74 -5.28
N ASN A 343 3.47 32.23 -4.66
CA ASN A 343 3.47 31.59 -3.34
C ASN A 343 2.47 30.43 -3.24
N TRP A 344 2.43 29.54 -4.24
CA TRP A 344 1.53 28.40 -4.26
C TRP A 344 2.26 27.08 -4.03
N SER A 345 1.57 26.13 -3.41
CA SER A 345 1.98 24.73 -3.35
C SER A 345 1.01 23.88 -4.13
N LEU A 346 1.53 22.88 -4.84
CA LEU A 346 0.74 21.91 -5.58
C LEU A 346 1.11 20.51 -5.14
N SER A 347 0.08 19.72 -4.87
CA SER A 347 0.20 18.30 -4.56
C SER A 347 -0.50 17.52 -5.67
N VAL A 348 0.26 16.74 -6.43
CA VAL A 348 -0.21 16.00 -7.60
C VAL A 348 -0.22 14.53 -7.27
N SER A 349 -1.39 13.90 -7.25
CA SER A 349 -1.57 12.45 -7.28
C SER A 349 -1.86 12.04 -8.72
N TRP A 350 -0.82 11.57 -9.43
CA TRP A 350 -0.92 11.38 -10.88
C TRP A 350 -1.98 10.33 -11.25
N GLY A 351 -2.83 10.66 -12.22
CA GLY A 351 -3.98 9.84 -12.60
C GLY A 351 -5.17 9.86 -11.62
N ASN A 352 -5.18 10.75 -10.61
CA ASN A 352 -6.28 10.83 -9.64
C ASN A 352 -6.72 12.27 -9.35
N SER A 353 -5.87 13.06 -8.69
CA SER A 353 -6.23 14.44 -8.28
C SER A 353 -5.03 15.38 -8.20
N VAL A 354 -5.32 16.68 -8.26
CA VAL A 354 -4.37 17.76 -7.97
C VAL A 354 -4.97 18.66 -6.89
N GLN A 355 -4.18 19.00 -5.89
CA GLN A 355 -4.53 19.97 -4.84
C GLN A 355 -3.68 21.21 -4.99
N LEU A 356 -4.33 22.36 -5.16
CA LEU A 356 -3.69 23.67 -5.23
C LEU A 356 -3.92 24.43 -3.93
N TYR A 357 -2.83 24.85 -3.31
CA TYR A 357 -2.81 25.65 -2.09
C TYR A 357 -2.32 27.06 -2.43
N PRO A 358 -3.16 28.10 -2.30
CA PRO A 358 -2.78 29.51 -2.45
C PRO A 358 -1.85 30.06 -1.35
N TRP A 359 -0.94 29.21 -0.87
CA TRP A 359 0.11 29.49 0.11
C TRP A 359 1.21 28.40 0.03
N ILE A 360 2.38 28.70 0.60
CA ILE A 360 3.50 27.74 0.70
C ILE A 360 3.27 26.81 1.89
N MET A 361 3.25 25.50 1.62
CA MET A 361 3.18 24.41 2.59
C MET A 361 4.50 23.64 2.57
N ASN A 362 4.97 23.17 3.73
CA ASN A 362 6.15 22.34 3.75
C ASN A 362 5.85 20.92 3.20
N ALA A 363 6.89 20.26 2.71
CA ALA A 363 6.77 18.94 2.09
C ALA A 363 6.29 17.85 3.07
N ASN A 364 6.55 18.01 4.37
CA ASN A 364 6.12 17.08 5.40
C ASN A 364 4.59 17.12 5.56
N GLU A 365 4.01 18.32 5.69
CA GLU A 365 2.55 18.51 5.72
C GLU A 365 1.85 18.01 4.46
N LEU A 366 2.39 18.35 3.29
CA LEU A 366 1.80 17.92 2.03
C LEU A 366 1.87 16.40 1.85
N GLY A 367 2.86 15.76 2.47
CA GLY A 367 2.99 14.30 2.53
C GLY A 367 1.98 13.61 3.45
N LEU A 368 1.28 14.35 4.32
CA LEU A 368 0.25 13.77 5.18
C LEU A 368 -1.10 13.70 4.44
N PRO A 369 -1.78 12.55 4.45
CA PRO A 369 -3.14 12.45 3.92
C PRO A 369 -4.09 13.36 4.70
N MET A 370 -4.95 14.08 3.98
CA MET A 370 -6.06 14.79 4.62
C MET A 370 -7.06 13.77 5.18
N GLN A 371 -7.49 13.94 6.42
CA GLN A 371 -8.44 13.02 7.06
C GLN A 371 -9.85 13.20 6.51
N THR A 372 -10.12 12.55 5.38
CA THR A 372 -11.43 12.55 4.71
C THR A 372 -12.24 11.29 4.99
N PHE A 373 -11.73 10.47 5.91
CA PHE A 373 -12.21 9.15 6.28
C PHE A 373 -12.10 8.96 7.80
N LYS A 374 -12.76 7.94 8.31
CA LYS A 374 -12.77 7.48 9.70
C LYS A 374 -12.34 6.02 9.77
N SER A 375 -11.99 5.53 10.95
CA SER A 375 -11.81 4.10 11.21
C SER A 375 -13.04 3.28 10.82
N ILE A 376 -12.86 1.96 10.69
CA ILE A 376 -13.97 1.03 10.40
C ILE A 376 -15.07 1.05 11.48
N ILE A 377 -14.75 1.46 12.70
CA ILE A 377 -15.71 1.60 13.82
C ILE A 377 -16.25 3.03 13.98
N GLY A 378 -15.84 3.97 13.12
CA GLY A 378 -16.31 5.35 13.10
C GLY A 378 -15.55 6.33 14.01
N SER A 379 -14.48 5.89 14.69
CA SER A 379 -13.51 6.76 15.38
C SER A 379 -12.72 7.61 14.39
N GLU A 380 -12.35 8.83 14.79
CA GLU A 380 -11.49 9.72 14.00
C GLU A 380 -10.05 9.20 13.89
N GLU A 381 -9.54 8.53 14.90
CA GLU A 381 -8.18 8.01 15.01
C GLU A 381 -8.20 6.74 15.89
N PRO A 382 -7.15 5.88 15.87
CA PRO A 382 -5.88 6.02 15.14
C PRO A 382 -5.79 5.22 13.83
N PHE A 383 -4.88 5.66 12.96
CA PHE A 383 -4.48 4.96 11.72
C PHE A 383 -3.02 4.51 11.81
N THR A 384 -2.59 3.63 10.89
CA THR A 384 -1.18 3.18 10.83
C THR A 384 -0.24 4.24 10.26
N PHE A 385 -0.75 5.44 10.00
CA PHE A 385 -0.05 6.62 9.52
C PHE A 385 -0.68 7.87 10.11
N ASN A 386 0.06 8.98 10.12
CA ASN A 386 -0.45 10.27 10.57
C ASN A 386 -1.29 10.93 9.49
N THR A 387 -2.35 11.62 9.89
CA THR A 387 -3.19 12.44 9.00
C THR A 387 -2.97 13.93 9.28
N ARG A 388 -3.53 14.78 8.42
CA ARG A 388 -3.72 16.21 8.70
C ARG A 388 -5.21 16.56 8.68
N PRO A 389 -5.62 17.63 9.40
CA PRO A 389 -7.02 18.03 9.47
C PRO A 389 -7.64 18.30 8.09
N ASN A 390 -8.90 17.88 7.93
CA ASN A 390 -9.73 18.25 6.80
C ASN A 390 -10.59 19.48 7.18
N TYR A 391 -10.11 20.68 6.85
CA TYR A 391 -10.77 21.93 7.22
C TYR A 391 -12.08 22.16 6.46
N VAL A 392 -13.14 22.50 7.18
CA VAL A 392 -14.43 22.93 6.62
C VAL A 392 -14.36 24.37 6.08
N GLU A 393 -13.51 25.21 6.67
CA GLU A 393 -13.35 26.62 6.28
C GLU A 393 -12.78 26.75 4.85
N PRO A 394 -13.47 27.45 3.91
CA PRO A 394 -13.04 27.59 2.53
C PRO A 394 -11.61 28.12 2.36
N CYS A 395 -11.20 29.04 3.23
CA CYS A 395 -9.87 29.67 3.21
C CYS A 395 -8.79 28.85 3.94
N LYS A 396 -9.06 27.59 4.30
CA LYS A 396 -8.09 26.66 4.90
C LYS A 396 -8.00 25.32 4.17
N ARG A 397 -8.79 25.13 3.11
CA ARG A 397 -8.76 23.94 2.25
C ARG A 397 -8.08 24.23 0.91
N PRO A 398 -7.48 23.23 0.24
CA PRO A 398 -7.02 23.38 -1.13
C PRO A 398 -8.19 23.54 -2.11
N ILE A 399 -7.88 24.06 -3.29
CA ILE A 399 -8.70 23.85 -4.48
C ILE A 399 -8.37 22.47 -5.03
N GLU A 400 -9.38 21.61 -5.13
CA GLU A 400 -9.21 20.22 -5.57
C GLU A 400 -9.66 20.07 -7.03
N TYR A 401 -8.81 19.47 -7.84
CA TYR A 401 -9.06 19.11 -9.22
C TYR A 401 -9.01 17.59 -9.35
N PHE A 402 -9.95 17.00 -10.08
CA PHE A 402 -10.03 15.55 -10.27
C PHE A 402 -9.76 15.21 -11.73
N LEU A 403 -9.28 13.98 -11.98
CA LEU A 403 -8.93 13.54 -13.32
C LEU A 403 -10.12 13.69 -14.29
N ASP A 404 -9.92 14.50 -15.33
CA ASP A 404 -10.87 14.70 -16.42
C ASP A 404 -10.52 13.80 -17.61
N GLN A 405 -9.26 13.83 -18.06
CA GLN A 405 -8.80 13.02 -19.20
C GLN A 405 -7.32 12.67 -19.11
N VAL A 406 -6.93 11.64 -19.86
CA VAL A 406 -5.54 11.21 -20.05
C VAL A 406 -5.26 10.93 -21.53
N VAL A 407 -4.17 11.49 -22.03
CA VAL A 407 -3.71 11.33 -23.42
C VAL A 407 -2.26 10.87 -23.42
N GLY A 408 -1.95 9.86 -24.25
CA GLY A 408 -0.57 9.50 -24.56
C GLY A 408 -0.07 10.36 -25.71
N LEU A 409 1.09 11.00 -25.53
CA LEU A 409 1.71 11.87 -26.51
C LEU A 409 2.70 11.07 -27.37
N GLN A 410 2.90 11.50 -28.63
CA GLN A 410 3.75 10.79 -29.59
C GLN A 410 5.23 10.74 -29.18
N ASN A 411 5.67 11.63 -28.30
CA ASN A 411 7.04 11.72 -27.80
C ASN A 411 7.33 10.78 -26.60
N GLY A 412 6.45 9.83 -26.30
CA GLY A 412 6.62 8.93 -25.15
C GLY A 412 6.31 9.58 -23.80
N GLU A 413 5.48 10.62 -23.81
CA GLU A 413 4.98 11.28 -22.61
C GLU A 413 3.47 11.07 -22.44
N THR A 414 2.95 11.44 -21.28
CA THR A 414 1.53 11.51 -20.96
C THR A 414 1.13 12.94 -20.66
N LEU A 415 -0.10 13.28 -21.01
CA LEU A 415 -0.79 14.50 -20.59
C LEU A 415 -2.05 14.07 -19.82
N THR A 416 -2.16 14.49 -18.58
CA THR A 416 -3.39 14.36 -17.78
C THR A 416 -3.98 15.75 -17.50
N SER A 417 -5.27 15.91 -17.77
CA SER A 417 -6.01 17.14 -17.44
C SER A 417 -6.90 16.89 -16.24
N TYR A 418 -6.95 17.85 -15.34
CA TYR A 418 -7.73 17.80 -14.11
C TYR A 418 -8.63 19.04 -14.03
N SER A 419 -9.90 18.83 -13.72
CA SER A 419 -10.90 19.89 -13.64
C SER A 419 -11.52 19.94 -12.24
N THR A 420 -11.99 21.12 -11.86
CA THR A 420 -12.79 21.26 -10.63
C THR A 420 -14.16 20.63 -10.84
N ILE A 421 -14.64 19.86 -9.86
CA ILE A 421 -16.05 19.48 -9.83
C ILE A 421 -16.83 20.73 -9.43
N ILE A 422 -17.68 21.23 -10.32
CA ILE A 422 -18.52 22.40 -10.06
C ILE A 422 -19.51 22.01 -8.96
N ASP A 423 -19.24 22.44 -7.72
CA ASP A 423 -20.25 22.45 -6.68
C ASP A 423 -21.09 23.71 -6.93
N ASN A 424 -22.40 23.55 -7.19
CA ASN A 424 -23.32 24.65 -7.52
C ASN A 424 -23.52 25.67 -6.38
N ASP A 425 -22.77 25.53 -5.29
CA ASP A 425 -22.88 26.33 -4.09
C ASP A 425 -21.75 27.38 -4.04
N SER A 426 -22.00 28.51 -4.68
CA SER A 426 -21.12 29.69 -4.71
C SER A 426 -20.78 30.24 -3.33
N ASN A 427 -21.55 29.88 -2.29
CA ASN A 427 -21.33 30.27 -0.89
C ASN A 427 -20.17 29.52 -0.19
N LYS A 428 -19.46 28.61 -0.88
CA LYS A 428 -18.34 27.82 -0.32
C LYS A 428 -16.95 28.24 -0.79
N GLN A 429 -16.80 29.38 -1.45
CA GLN A 429 -15.52 29.88 -1.95
C GLN A 429 -14.86 30.86 -0.98
N CYS A 430 -13.52 30.92 -1.00
CA CYS A 430 -12.77 31.84 -0.16
C CYS A 430 -12.75 33.25 -0.79
N GLU A 431 -13.21 34.27 -0.06
CA GLU A 431 -13.27 35.66 -0.55
C GLU A 431 -11.93 36.42 -0.42
N LYS A 432 -10.89 35.82 0.15
CA LYS A 432 -9.59 36.50 0.35
C LYS A 432 -8.92 36.81 -0.98
N GLU A 433 -8.32 37.99 -1.08
CA GLU A 433 -7.69 38.49 -2.32
C GLU A 433 -6.64 37.52 -2.89
N ASN A 434 -5.84 36.89 -2.03
CA ASN A 434 -4.80 35.95 -2.44
C ASN A 434 -5.34 34.64 -3.07
N TYR A 435 -6.65 34.38 -2.96
CA TYR A 435 -7.30 33.23 -3.59
C TYR A 435 -7.82 33.55 -4.99
N LYS A 436 -8.05 34.82 -5.36
CA LYS A 436 -8.67 35.17 -6.64
C LYS A 436 -7.93 34.59 -7.84
N GLY A 437 -6.59 34.73 -7.85
CA GLY A 437 -5.76 34.18 -8.92
C GLY A 437 -5.78 32.65 -8.99
N ALA A 438 -5.94 31.98 -7.84
CA ALA A 438 -6.02 30.52 -7.77
C ALA A 438 -7.41 29.99 -8.17
N LEU A 439 -8.49 30.68 -7.76
CA LEU A 439 -9.87 30.36 -8.12
C LEU A 439 -10.16 30.56 -9.61
N ALA A 440 -9.38 31.41 -10.29
CA ALA A 440 -9.46 31.60 -11.74
C ALA A 440 -8.88 30.42 -12.55
N ILE A 441 -8.17 29.49 -11.90
CA ILE A 441 -7.65 28.28 -12.53
C ILE A 441 -8.75 27.21 -12.49
N HIS A 442 -9.26 26.84 -13.66
CA HIS A 442 -10.31 25.84 -13.81
C HIS A 442 -9.77 24.47 -14.21
N MET A 443 -8.58 24.46 -14.83
CA MET A 443 -7.95 23.24 -15.32
C MET A 443 -6.46 23.22 -14.98
N VAL A 444 -5.98 22.06 -14.55
CA VAL A 444 -4.56 21.78 -14.38
C VAL A 444 -4.16 20.70 -15.38
N ASN A 445 -3.14 20.99 -16.20
CA ASN A 445 -2.56 20.05 -17.16
C ASN A 445 -1.21 19.57 -16.63
N VAL A 446 -1.04 18.26 -16.51
CA VAL A 446 0.20 17.64 -16.02
C VAL A 446 0.82 16.80 -17.13
N THR A 447 2.05 17.13 -17.50
CA THR A 447 2.84 16.36 -18.47
C THR A 447 3.92 15.55 -17.77
N ALA A 448 4.16 14.32 -18.21
CA ALA A 448 5.20 13.47 -17.64
C ALA A 448 5.73 12.45 -18.65
N PRO A 449 7.05 12.16 -18.70
CA PRO A 449 7.56 11.01 -19.43
C PRO A 449 7.05 9.71 -18.81
N ILE A 450 6.87 8.65 -19.60
CA ILE A 450 6.44 7.33 -19.07
C ILE A 450 7.41 6.85 -17.99
N LEU A 451 6.89 6.45 -16.82
CA LEU A 451 7.71 5.92 -15.74
C LEU A 451 8.08 4.45 -16.00
N SER A 452 9.38 4.15 -16.04
CA SER A 452 9.83 2.76 -16.16
C SER A 452 9.49 1.96 -14.91
N PRO A 453 8.97 0.72 -15.02
CA PRO A 453 8.71 -0.15 -13.87
C PRO A 453 9.98 -0.54 -13.10
N LEU A 454 11.15 -0.41 -13.73
CA LEU A 454 12.44 -0.66 -13.10
C LEU A 454 12.73 0.30 -11.93
N VAL A 455 12.05 1.44 -11.86
CA VAL A 455 12.18 2.38 -10.72
C VAL A 455 11.80 1.70 -9.40
N TRP A 456 10.86 0.74 -9.44
CA TRP A 456 10.39 0.03 -8.25
C TRP A 456 11.36 -1.02 -7.74
N ARG A 457 12.39 -1.39 -8.52
CA ARG A 457 13.49 -2.25 -8.07
C ARG A 457 14.64 -1.45 -7.44
N GLN A 458 14.53 -0.12 -7.37
CA GLN A 458 15.54 0.78 -6.83
C GLN A 458 15.07 1.40 -5.51
N ALA A 459 15.95 2.14 -4.84
CA ALA A 459 15.57 2.91 -3.67
C ALA A 459 14.48 3.93 -4.05
N PRO A 460 13.28 3.87 -3.41
CA PRO A 460 12.15 4.69 -3.82
C PRO A 460 12.42 6.17 -3.53
N ARG A 461 12.16 7.02 -4.54
CA ARG A 461 12.22 8.47 -4.42
C ARG A 461 11.11 9.11 -5.24
N ARG A 462 10.39 10.05 -4.62
CA ARG A 462 9.40 10.90 -5.30
C ARG A 462 10.03 11.62 -6.50
N GLN A 463 9.28 11.74 -7.60
CA GLN A 463 9.69 12.54 -8.75
C GLN A 463 9.53 14.05 -8.48
N CYS A 464 10.34 14.86 -9.15
CA CYS A 464 10.30 16.32 -9.01
C CYS A 464 9.39 16.90 -10.10
N CYS A 465 9.03 18.17 -9.96
CA CYS A 465 8.19 18.84 -10.93
C CYS A 465 8.44 20.34 -10.99
N GLU A 466 7.97 20.92 -12.08
CA GLU A 466 8.05 22.34 -12.37
C GLU A 466 6.66 22.86 -12.74
N VAL A 467 6.33 24.05 -12.23
CA VAL A 467 5.12 24.77 -12.62
C VAL A 467 5.46 25.60 -13.85
N ILE A 468 4.75 25.35 -14.94
CA ILE A 468 4.86 26.07 -16.21
C ILE A 468 3.67 27.05 -16.26
N ASN A 469 3.94 28.31 -16.58
CA ASN A 469 2.86 29.28 -16.78
C ASN A 469 1.95 28.77 -17.92
N GLY A 470 0.67 28.56 -17.61
CA GLY A 470 -0.36 28.27 -18.61
C GLY A 470 -0.92 29.55 -19.22
N VAL A 471 -1.90 29.40 -20.11
CA VAL A 471 -2.59 30.50 -20.77
C VAL A 471 -4.00 30.62 -20.19
N GLY A 472 -4.41 31.83 -19.80
CA GLY A 472 -5.76 32.09 -19.29
C GLY A 472 -6.05 31.37 -17.97
N SER A 473 -7.03 30.46 -17.98
CA SER A 473 -7.54 29.73 -16.81
C SER A 473 -6.90 28.34 -16.61
N GLU A 474 -5.77 28.09 -17.27
CA GLU A 474 -5.06 26.81 -17.22
C GLU A 474 -3.73 26.94 -16.49
N LEU A 475 -3.37 25.90 -15.72
CA LEU A 475 -2.08 25.77 -15.09
C LEU A 475 -1.36 24.53 -15.61
N HIS A 476 -0.10 24.67 -16.02
CA HIS A 476 0.66 23.55 -16.56
C HIS A 476 1.71 23.10 -15.53
N ILE A 477 1.87 21.78 -15.38
CA ILE A 477 2.87 21.16 -14.52
C ILE A 477 3.64 20.15 -15.35
N ARG A 478 4.95 20.08 -15.17
CA ARG A 478 5.79 19.02 -15.76
C ARG A 478 6.41 18.20 -14.65
N ILE A 479 6.11 16.91 -14.61
CA ILE A 479 6.78 15.94 -13.74
C ILE A 479 8.02 15.39 -14.46
N ARG A 480 9.13 15.29 -13.74
CA ARG A 480 10.42 14.80 -14.24
C ARG A 480 11.23 14.10 -13.16
N SER A 481 12.32 13.45 -13.57
CA SER A 481 13.34 13.03 -12.62
C SER A 481 13.90 14.24 -11.87
N CYS A 482 14.24 14.05 -10.60
CA CYS A 482 14.91 15.07 -9.82
C CYS A 482 16.33 15.28 -10.32
N ASN A 483 16.76 16.53 -10.38
CA ASN A 483 18.15 16.88 -10.65
C ASN A 483 19.04 16.40 -9.49
N GLN A 484 20.33 16.28 -9.76
CA GLN A 484 21.30 15.96 -8.73
C GLN A 484 21.24 17.03 -7.63
N TRP A 485 21.12 16.58 -6.37
CA TRP A 485 21.00 17.44 -5.18
C TRP A 485 19.74 18.30 -5.08
N GLU A 486 18.75 18.12 -5.97
CA GLU A 486 17.48 18.84 -5.86
C GLU A 486 16.70 18.36 -4.62
N SER A 487 16.32 19.31 -3.78
CA SER A 487 15.38 19.10 -2.67
C SER A 487 14.07 19.83 -2.97
N VAL A 488 12.95 19.21 -2.60
CA VAL A 488 11.59 19.74 -2.78
C VAL A 488 11.24 20.70 -1.63
N THR A 489 12.23 21.37 -1.03
CA THR A 489 12.02 22.24 0.15
C THR A 489 11.92 23.69 -0.30
N ALA A 490 10.70 24.23 -0.36
CA ALA A 490 10.51 25.67 -0.47
C ALA A 490 10.85 26.38 0.85
N PRO A 491 11.30 27.65 0.83
CA PRO A 491 11.38 28.47 2.03
C PRO A 491 10.01 28.54 2.69
N PHE A 492 9.87 27.97 3.88
CA PHE A 492 8.60 27.91 4.61
C PHE A 492 8.57 28.94 5.73
N TYR A 493 7.49 29.72 5.76
CA TYR A 493 7.11 30.53 6.91
C TYR A 493 5.79 29.97 7.45
N ASP A 494 5.79 29.51 8.70
CA ASP A 494 4.58 29.02 9.39
C ASP A 494 3.62 30.20 9.59
N LYS A 495 2.75 30.43 8.58
CA LYS A 495 1.90 31.61 8.49
C LYS A 495 0.88 31.69 9.63
N TYR A 496 0.51 30.56 10.23
CA TYR A 496 -0.53 30.50 11.25
C TYR A 496 -0.03 30.02 12.62
N GLY A 497 1.19 29.47 12.72
CA GLY A 497 1.71 28.90 13.98
C GLY A 497 1.02 27.58 14.39
N ASP A 498 -0.06 27.21 13.69
CA ASP A 498 -0.92 26.07 13.98
C ASP A 498 -0.20 24.74 13.72
N PHE A 499 0.76 24.70 12.79
CA PHE A 499 1.49 23.47 12.50
C PHE A 499 2.58 23.19 13.54
N ALA A 500 3.32 24.24 13.97
CA ALA A 500 4.21 24.12 15.10
C ALA A 500 3.46 23.66 16.37
N TYR A 501 2.17 23.97 16.51
CA TYR A 501 1.33 23.47 17.60
C TYR A 501 0.94 21.99 17.41
N PHE A 502 0.51 21.57 16.21
CA PHE A 502 0.10 20.19 15.93
C PHE A 502 1.27 19.18 16.06
N GLN A 503 2.49 19.55 15.65
CA GLN A 503 3.66 18.67 15.79
C GLN A 503 4.24 18.60 17.20
N ARG A 504 3.95 19.57 18.08
CA ARG A 504 4.51 19.61 19.45
C ARG A 504 3.79 18.69 20.44
N LEU A 505 2.67 18.09 20.04
CA LEU A 505 1.82 17.24 20.88
C LEU A 505 1.75 15.77 20.43
N ILE A 506 2.50 15.40 19.38
CA ILE A 506 2.68 14.00 18.94
C ILE A 506 3.89 13.38 19.64
#